data_AF-A3E4E7-F1
#
_entry.id   AF-A3E4E7-F1
#
_cell.length_a   1.000
_cell.length_b   1.000
_cell.length_c   1.000
_cell.angle_alpha   90.00
_cell.angle_beta   90.00
_cell.angle_gamma   90.00
#
_symmetry.space_group_name_H-M   'P 1'
#
loop_
_entity.id
_entity.type
_entity.pdbx_description
1 polymer ?
#
loop_
_entity_poly.entity_id
_entity_poly.type
_entity_poly.pdbx_seq_one_letter_code
_entity_poly.pdbx_strand_id
1 'polypeptide(L)'
;MSGPSFAQRFQQTSLKLQNQYSWAGKAALGISLCLPSYFLYESWTTKRKIRLYQDAIGDKVFLDIAIGNTYAGRVKIGLYSKTVPLTCENFLQLCKGYQVKDKLIGYRNTYFHQIKPGCCVVGGDTISGVGKGRGLS
;
A
#
# COMPACT_ATOMS: atom_id res chain seq x y z
N MET A 1 -12.00 42.44 -51.03
CA MET A 1 -10.95 42.05 -50.07
C MET A 1 -10.20 40.86 -50.68
N SER A 2 -9.01 41.08 -51.25
CA SER A 2 -8.22 40.06 -51.94
C SER A 2 -7.49 39.17 -50.93
N GLY A 3 -7.74 37.86 -50.96
CA GLY A 3 -7.07 36.90 -50.10
C GLY A 3 -5.57 36.77 -50.38
N PRO A 4 -4.78 36.25 -49.43
CA PRO A 4 -3.32 36.11 -49.58
C PRO A 4 -2.97 35.16 -50.73
N SER A 5 -1.91 35.51 -51.47
CA SER A 5 -1.37 34.76 -52.60
C SER A 5 -0.97 33.34 -52.20
N PHE A 6 -1.08 32.37 -53.13
CA PHE A 6 -0.71 30.97 -52.91
C PHE A 6 0.72 30.82 -52.37
N ALA A 7 1.66 31.63 -52.86
CA ALA A 7 3.04 31.67 -52.36
C ALA A 7 3.13 32.11 -50.89
N GLN A 8 2.29 33.06 -50.48
CA GLN A 8 2.22 33.53 -49.09
C GLN A 8 1.62 32.45 -48.18
N ARG A 9 0.60 31.72 -48.63
CA ARG A 9 0.05 30.56 -47.90
C ARG A 9 1.07 29.43 -47.74
N PHE A 10 1.89 29.18 -48.77
CA PHE A 10 2.93 28.15 -48.73
C PHE A 10 4.07 28.51 -47.75
N GLN A 11 4.55 29.75 -47.77
CA GLN A 11 5.56 30.21 -46.81
C GLN A 11 5.02 30.22 -45.36
N GLN A 12 3.76 30.60 -45.18
CA GLN A 12 3.15 30.68 -43.86
C GLN A 12 2.88 29.29 -43.26
N THR A 13 2.67 28.27 -44.08
CA THR A 13 2.53 26.88 -43.63
C THR A 13 3.88 26.24 -43.33
N SER A 14 4.94 26.50 -44.12
CA SER A 14 6.28 25.98 -43.83
C SER A 14 6.87 26.55 -42.54
N LEU A 15 6.65 27.84 -42.26
CA LEU A 15 7.04 28.49 -41.00
C LEU A 15 6.28 27.93 -39.79
N LYS A 16 4.98 27.66 -39.94
CA LYS A 16 4.18 27.03 -38.88
C LYS A 16 4.67 25.63 -38.57
N LEU A 17 4.99 24.84 -39.60
CA LEU A 17 5.54 23.50 -39.43
C LEU A 17 6.93 23.55 -38.77
N GLN A 18 7.87 24.37 -39.26
CA GLN A 18 9.20 24.51 -38.63
C GLN A 18 9.12 24.95 -37.17
N ASN A 19 8.25 25.92 -36.85
CA ASN A 19 8.06 26.36 -35.48
C ASN A 19 7.36 25.29 -34.62
N GLN A 20 6.41 24.53 -35.20
CA GLN A 20 5.75 23.41 -34.52
C GLN A 20 6.71 22.26 -34.19
N TYR A 21 7.65 21.92 -35.08
CA TYR A 21 8.64 20.89 -34.81
C TYR A 21 9.72 21.36 -33.82
N SER A 22 10.02 22.67 -33.76
CA SER A 22 10.98 23.26 -32.82
C SER A 22 10.56 23.15 -31.34
N TRP A 23 9.31 23.50 -31.01
CA TRP A 23 8.81 23.40 -29.62
C TRP A 23 8.38 21.98 -29.23
N ALA A 24 7.71 21.25 -30.13
CA ALA A 24 7.23 19.89 -29.85
C ALA A 24 8.39 18.91 -29.67
N GLY A 25 9.45 19.01 -30.48
CA GLY A 25 10.65 18.17 -30.35
C GLY A 25 11.41 18.44 -29.05
N LYS A 26 11.55 19.71 -28.65
CA LYS A 26 12.18 20.09 -27.37
C LYS A 26 11.36 19.61 -26.17
N ALA A 27 10.04 19.72 -26.23
CA ALA A 27 9.15 19.21 -25.19
C ALA A 27 9.23 17.68 -25.08
N ALA A 28 9.24 16.96 -26.20
CA ALA A 28 9.35 15.50 -26.23
C ALA A 28 10.66 14.99 -25.62
N LEU A 29 11.80 15.63 -25.91
CA LEU A 29 13.09 15.29 -25.31
C LEU A 29 13.13 15.57 -23.80
N GLY A 30 12.58 16.71 -23.36
CA GLY A 30 12.46 17.03 -21.94
C GLY A 30 11.60 16.00 -21.19
N ILE A 31 10.46 15.62 -21.76
CA ILE A 31 9.57 14.58 -21.20
C ILE A 31 10.27 13.21 -21.21
N SER A 32 10.99 12.86 -22.28
CA SER A 32 11.70 11.59 -22.42
C SER A 32 12.88 11.43 -21.46
N LEU A 33 13.45 12.52 -20.93
CA LEU A 33 14.50 12.48 -19.91
C LEU A 33 13.90 12.56 -18.49
N CYS A 34 12.88 13.38 -18.29
CA CYS A 34 12.24 13.56 -16.98
C CYS A 34 11.39 12.36 -16.57
N LEU A 35 10.63 11.74 -17.47
CA LEU A 35 9.76 10.61 -17.10
C LEU A 35 10.53 9.36 -16.65
N PRO A 36 11.58 8.90 -17.37
CA PRO A 36 12.37 7.76 -16.91
C PRO A 36 13.16 8.06 -15.63
N SER A 37 13.69 9.28 -15.49
CA SER A 37 14.41 9.67 -14.27
C SER A 37 13.47 9.79 -13.07
N TYR A 38 12.26 10.32 -13.25
CA TYR A 38 11.21 10.31 -12.23
C TYR A 38 10.77 8.89 -11.87
N PHE A 39 10.54 8.01 -12.85
CA PHE A 39 10.16 6.62 -12.60
C PHE A 39 11.27 5.83 -11.88
N LEU A 40 12.53 6.05 -12.24
CA LEU A 40 13.67 5.46 -11.54
C LEU A 40 13.83 6.03 -10.12
N TYR A 41 13.60 7.33 -9.93
CA TYR A 41 13.56 7.97 -8.61
C TYR A 41 12.46 7.37 -7.74
N GLU A 42 11.23 7.30 -8.24
CA GLU A 42 10.10 6.64 -7.57
C GLU A 42 10.45 5.19 -7.23
N SER A 43 10.95 4.40 -8.20
CA SER A 43 11.38 3.02 -7.97
C SER A 43 12.47 2.90 -6.90
N TRP A 44 13.45 3.80 -6.89
CA TRP A 44 14.52 3.82 -5.90
C TRP A 44 14.01 4.18 -4.51
N THR A 45 13.18 5.23 -4.40
CA THR A 45 12.60 5.65 -3.12
C THR A 45 11.68 4.57 -2.55
N THR A 46 10.86 3.90 -3.37
CA THR A 46 10.02 2.77 -2.93
C THR A 46 10.87 1.63 -2.40
N LYS A 47 11.91 1.19 -3.14
CA LYS A 47 12.82 0.13 -2.68
C LYS A 47 13.52 0.49 -1.37
N ARG A 48 13.92 1.76 -1.23
CA ARG A 48 14.55 2.27 0.00
C ARG A 48 13.56 2.26 1.17
N LYS A 49 12.32 2.76 0.98
CA LYS A 49 11.27 2.73 2.01
C LYS A 49 10.93 1.31 2.44
N ILE A 50 10.77 0.38 1.49
CA ILE A 50 10.51 -1.03 1.79
C ILE A 50 11.62 -1.59 2.69
N ARG A 51 12.89 -1.40 2.32
CA ARG A 51 14.02 -1.83 3.16
C ARG A 51 13.97 -1.22 4.56
N LEU A 52 13.78 0.10 4.65
CA LEU A 52 13.69 0.79 5.94
C LEU A 52 12.58 0.24 6.84
N TYR A 53 11.38 0.00 6.29
CA TYR A 53 10.29 -0.63 7.03
C TYR A 53 10.64 -2.07 7.43
N GLN A 54 11.31 -2.82 6.55
CA GLN A 54 11.69 -4.21 6.81
C GLN A 54 12.76 -4.33 7.90
N ASP A 55 13.69 -3.39 7.96
CA ASP A 55 14.73 -3.29 8.98
C ASP A 55 14.17 -2.83 10.35
N ALA A 56 13.05 -2.09 10.32
CA ALA A 56 12.34 -1.65 11.51
C ALA A 56 11.50 -2.76 12.17
N ILE A 57 11.19 -3.84 11.45
CA ILE A 57 10.47 -5.00 12.00
C ILE A 57 11.40 -5.74 12.97
N GLY A 58 11.00 -5.80 14.24
CA GLY A 58 11.71 -6.59 15.24
C GLY A 58 11.23 -8.04 15.25
N ASP A 59 9.93 -8.23 15.52
CA ASP A 59 9.31 -9.55 15.63
C ASP A 59 8.36 -9.84 14.47
N LYS A 60 8.10 -11.11 14.21
CA LYS A 60 7.19 -11.56 13.16
C LYS A 60 6.24 -12.60 13.70
N VAL A 61 4.97 -12.47 13.36
CA VAL A 61 3.92 -13.43 13.68
C VAL A 61 3.13 -13.78 12.44
N PHE A 62 2.34 -14.85 12.49
CA PHE A 62 1.48 -15.25 11.38
C PHE A 62 0.09 -15.61 11.87
N LEU A 63 -0.89 -15.39 10.99
CA LEU A 63 -2.28 -15.79 11.18
C LEU A 63 -2.69 -16.65 9.98
N ASP A 64 -3.18 -17.84 10.26
CA ASP A 64 -3.80 -18.71 9.28
C ASP A 64 -5.29 -18.37 9.19
N ILE A 65 -5.75 -17.99 8.00
CA ILE A 65 -7.11 -17.54 7.77
C ILE A 65 -7.88 -18.63 7.03
N ALA A 66 -9.08 -18.91 7.51
CA ALA A 66 -10.07 -19.74 6.85
C ALA A 66 -11.32 -18.91 6.53
N ILE A 67 -11.96 -19.19 5.39
CA ILE A 67 -13.25 -18.63 5.01
C ILE A 67 -14.24 -19.79 4.98
N GLY A 68 -15.22 -19.75 5.88
CA GLY A 68 -16.02 -20.94 6.19
C GLY A 68 -15.11 -22.05 6.73
N ASN A 69 -15.18 -23.24 6.11
CA ASN A 69 -14.32 -24.38 6.47
C ASN A 69 -13.12 -24.58 5.53
N THR A 70 -12.83 -23.61 4.66
CA THR A 70 -11.74 -23.73 3.68
C THR A 70 -10.58 -22.82 4.04
N TYR A 71 -9.36 -23.37 4.02
CA TYR A 71 -8.14 -22.60 4.22
C TYR A 71 -7.97 -21.58 3.08
N ALA A 72 -7.87 -20.29 3.43
CA ALA A 72 -7.75 -19.20 2.46
C ALA A 72 -6.29 -18.76 2.30
N GLY A 73 -5.48 -18.84 3.36
CA GLY A 73 -4.06 -18.51 3.29
C GLY A 73 -3.47 -18.05 4.62
N ARG A 74 -2.18 -17.72 4.58
CA ARG A 74 -1.40 -17.24 5.74
C ARG A 74 -1.02 -15.78 5.57
N VAL A 75 -1.37 -14.97 6.56
CA VAL A 75 -0.92 -13.58 6.67
C VAL A 75 0.28 -13.52 7.61
N LYS A 76 1.40 -12.96 7.14
CA LYS A 76 2.58 -12.67 7.96
C LYS A 76 2.56 -11.21 8.38
N ILE A 77 2.70 -10.95 9.67
CA ILE A 77 2.63 -9.61 10.26
C ILE A 77 3.98 -9.31 10.90
N GLY A 78 4.62 -8.22 10.47
CA GLY A 78 5.80 -7.68 11.13
C GLY A 78 5.39 -6.72 12.25
N LEU A 79 6.00 -6.89 13.42
CA LEU A 79 5.76 -6.09 14.62
C LEU A 79 6.93 -5.13 14.84
N TYR A 80 6.60 -3.87 15.13
CA TYR A 80 7.57 -2.82 15.45
C TYR A 80 7.94 -2.85 16.94
N SER A 81 8.47 -3.97 17.42
CA SER A 81 8.75 -4.19 18.85
C SER A 81 9.79 -3.23 19.44
N LYS A 82 10.69 -2.69 18.60
CA LYS A 82 11.63 -1.64 19.02
C LYS A 82 10.93 -0.32 19.33
N THR A 83 9.79 -0.05 18.70
CA THR A 83 9.04 1.21 18.86
C THR A 83 7.93 1.10 19.90
N VAL A 84 7.19 -0.03 19.90
CA VAL A 84 6.04 -0.26 20.78
C VAL A 84 6.12 -1.64 21.44
N PRO A 85 7.10 -1.86 22.34
CA PRO A 85 7.41 -3.19 22.88
C PRO A 85 6.22 -3.83 23.61
N LEU A 86 5.56 -3.09 24.50
CA LEU A 86 4.44 -3.60 25.31
C LEU A 86 3.25 -4.05 24.44
N THR A 87 2.91 -3.26 23.42
CA THR A 87 1.83 -3.59 22.49
C THR A 87 2.18 -4.80 21.64
N CYS A 88 3.42 -4.87 21.16
CA CYS A 88 3.90 -6.02 20.39
C CYS A 88 3.91 -7.30 21.23
N GLU A 89 4.33 -7.22 22.49
CA GLU A 89 4.33 -8.36 23.40
C GLU A 89 2.91 -8.87 23.68
N ASN A 90 1.97 -7.96 23.98
CA ASN A 90 0.56 -8.31 24.15
C ASN A 90 -0.01 -9.00 22.89
N PHE A 91 0.24 -8.45 21.70
CA PHE A 91 -0.21 -9.04 20.45
C PHE A 91 0.39 -10.43 20.21
N LEU A 92 1.68 -10.60 20.52
CA LEU A 92 2.39 -11.87 20.39
C LEU A 92 1.85 -12.93 21.35
N GLN A 93 1.54 -12.56 22.59
CA GLN A 93 0.91 -13.46 23.56
C GLN A 93 -0.50 -13.88 23.11
N LEU A 94 -1.31 -12.95 22.59
CA LEU A 94 -2.63 -13.27 22.03
C LEU A 94 -2.55 -14.18 20.78
N CYS A 95 -1.52 -14.00 19.95
CA CYS A 95 -1.26 -14.90 18.81
C CYS A 95 -0.87 -16.31 19.25
N LYS A 96 0.02 -16.45 20.25
CA LYS A 96 0.38 -17.76 20.81
C LYS A 96 -0.79 -18.42 21.52
N GLY A 97 -1.62 -17.60 22.14
CA GLY A 97 -2.63 -18.03 23.09
C GLY A 97 -1.99 -18.33 24.45
N TYR A 98 -2.70 -18.00 25.51
CA TYR A 98 -2.33 -18.32 26.88
C TYR A 98 -3.53 -18.92 27.60
N GLN A 99 -3.24 -19.78 28.56
CA GLN A 99 -4.28 -20.49 29.30
C GLN A 99 -4.66 -19.70 30.54
N VAL A 100 -5.95 -19.42 30.71
CA VAL A 100 -6.51 -18.82 31.92
C VAL A 100 -7.53 -19.78 32.48
N LYS A 101 -7.20 -20.39 33.62
CA LYS A 101 -7.95 -21.52 34.20
C LYS A 101 -8.09 -22.64 33.16
N ASP A 102 -9.31 -23.01 32.79
CA ASP A 102 -9.60 -24.08 31.82
C ASP A 102 -9.82 -23.56 30.39
N LYS A 103 -9.60 -22.25 30.12
CA LYS A 103 -9.85 -21.64 28.82
C LYS A 103 -8.56 -21.17 28.15
N LEU A 104 -8.37 -21.55 26.89
CA LEU A 104 -7.35 -20.96 26.02
C LEU A 104 -7.85 -19.60 25.50
N ILE A 105 -7.15 -18.53 25.87
CA ILE A 105 -7.44 -17.17 25.40
C ILE A 105 -6.41 -16.79 24.33
N GLY A 106 -6.87 -16.39 23.16
CA GLY A 106 -6.02 -15.96 22.06
C GLY A 106 -6.80 -15.83 20.76
N TYR A 107 -6.11 -15.54 19.66
CA TYR A 107 -6.73 -15.34 18.35
C TYR A 107 -7.12 -16.63 17.62
N ARG A 108 -6.65 -17.79 18.10
CA ARG A 108 -6.99 -19.08 17.50
C ARG A 108 -8.51 -19.29 17.55
N ASN A 109 -9.10 -19.67 16.42
CA ASN A 109 -10.55 -19.87 16.25
C ASN A 109 -11.41 -18.62 16.53
N THR A 110 -10.84 -17.43 16.42
CA THR A 110 -11.61 -16.18 16.43
C THR A 110 -12.02 -15.77 15.02
N TYR A 111 -13.11 -15.02 14.91
CA TYR A 111 -13.66 -14.55 13.65
C TYR A 111 -13.31 -13.07 13.41
N PHE A 112 -13.32 -12.65 12.16
CA PHE A 112 -13.34 -11.23 11.82
C PHE A 112 -14.79 -10.73 11.92
N HIS A 113 -15.09 -9.93 12.94
CA HIS A 113 -16.46 -9.46 13.22
C HIS A 113 -16.93 -8.38 12.25
N GLN A 114 -15.99 -7.67 11.60
CA GLN A 114 -16.33 -6.62 10.66
C GLN A 114 -15.37 -6.59 9.48
N ILE A 115 -15.93 -6.62 8.27
CA ILE A 115 -15.20 -6.50 7.01
C ILE A 115 -15.74 -5.29 6.28
N LYS A 116 -14.90 -4.27 6.06
CA LYS A 116 -15.23 -3.06 5.28
C LYS A 116 -14.40 -3.08 3.99
N PRO A 117 -14.98 -3.47 2.84
CA PRO A 117 -14.27 -3.51 1.57
C PRO A 117 -13.59 -2.18 1.24
N GLY A 118 -12.33 -2.22 0.82
CA GLY A 118 -11.54 -1.02 0.50
C GLY A 118 -11.04 -0.21 1.70
N CYS A 119 -11.33 -0.62 2.94
CA CYS A 119 -10.92 0.10 4.14
C CYS A 119 -10.14 -0.80 5.11
N CYS A 120 -10.82 -1.71 5.80
CA CYS A 120 -10.20 -2.52 6.84
C CYS A 120 -10.99 -3.79 7.17
N VAL A 121 -10.30 -4.72 7.82
CA VAL A 121 -10.89 -5.90 8.47
C VAL A 121 -10.61 -5.79 9.96
N VAL A 122 -11.64 -6.00 10.78
CA VAL A 122 -11.57 -5.91 12.25
C VAL A 122 -11.92 -7.26 12.85
N GLY A 123 -11.05 -7.74 13.74
CA GLY A 123 -11.21 -8.98 14.48
C GLY A 123 -10.53 -8.89 15.84
N GLY A 124 -10.31 -10.04 16.47
CA GLY A 124 -9.57 -10.12 17.73
C GLY A 124 -10.40 -9.97 19.00
N ASP A 125 -11.73 -10.04 18.93
CA ASP A 125 -12.57 -10.18 20.12
C ASP A 125 -12.58 -11.66 20.55
N THR A 126 -11.67 -11.98 21.48
CA THR A 126 -11.44 -13.33 22.01
C THR A 126 -12.46 -13.74 23.09
N ILE A 127 -13.27 -12.80 23.58
CA ILE A 127 -14.14 -12.98 24.74
C ILE A 127 -15.60 -13.12 24.33
N SER A 128 -16.12 -12.12 23.60
CA SER A 128 -17.54 -12.04 23.25
C SER A 128 -17.82 -12.54 21.84
N GLY A 129 -16.85 -12.41 20.93
CA GLY A 129 -17.00 -12.82 19.53
C GLY A 129 -17.99 -11.98 18.71
N VAL A 130 -18.38 -10.80 19.20
CA VAL A 130 -19.37 -9.91 18.54
C VAL A 130 -18.80 -8.50 18.30
N GLY A 131 -17.53 -8.26 18.61
CA GLY A 131 -16.89 -6.94 18.50
C GLY A 131 -17.33 -5.96 19.59
N LYS A 132 -18.12 -6.39 20.58
CA LYS A 132 -18.46 -5.64 21.79
C LYS A 132 -17.47 -6.01 22.90
N GLY A 133 -16.23 -5.59 22.75
CA GLY A 133 -15.29 -5.60 23.88
C GLY A 133 -15.80 -4.61 24.93
N ARG A 134 -16.55 -5.09 25.94
CA ARG A 134 -16.67 -4.34 27.19
C ARG A 134 -15.29 -4.48 27.85
N GLY A 135 -14.53 -3.39 27.86
CA GLY A 135 -13.29 -3.34 28.64
C GLY A 135 -13.58 -3.87 30.04
N LEU A 136 -12.72 -4.74 30.54
CA LEU A 136 -12.76 -5.17 31.93
C LEU A 136 -12.47 -3.93 32.79
N SER A 137 -13.52 -3.23 33.20
CA SER A 137 -13.51 -2.24 34.28
C SER A 137 -14.03 -2.90 35.56
#